data_AF-A0A7V9HMT5-F1
#
_entry.id   AF-A0A7V9HMT5-F1
#
_cell.length_a   1.000
_cell.length_b   1.000
_cell.length_c   1.000
_cell.angle_alpha   90.00
_cell.angle_beta   90.00
_cell.angle_gamma   90.00
#
_symmetry.space_group_name_H-M   'P 1'
#
loop_
_entity.id
_entity.type
_entity.pdbx_description
1 polymer ?
#
loop_
_entity_poly.entity_id
_entity_poly.type
_entity_poly.pdbx_seq_one_letter_code
_entity_poly.pdbx_strand_id
1 'polypeptide(L)'
;MSNPRFQETVAAFCEETAAWRRRKAEEYDRDARNLRTAGALDQLAAHVRSLAPDDARLIALHRLAATGDDFLPDQRVLYELGRFRFHHPETGLDAFLDTMVELAEADRGEMGRFGGRLPVGDDPWE
;
A
#
# COMPACT_ATOMS: atom_id res chain seq x y z
N MET A 1 11.18 15.26 4.89
CA MET A 1 10.18 15.03 5.95
C MET A 1 8.92 14.54 5.28
N SER A 2 8.43 13.36 5.66
CA SER A 2 7.10 12.87 5.33
C SER A 2 6.04 13.81 5.93
N ASN A 3 4.91 13.92 5.24
CA ASN A 3 3.79 14.74 5.69
C ASN A 3 2.99 13.97 6.76
N PRO A 4 2.82 14.50 7.99
CA PRO A 4 2.03 13.85 9.03
C PRO A 4 0.61 13.47 8.58
N ARG A 5 0.02 14.27 7.68
CA ARG A 5 -1.28 13.95 7.09
C ARG A 5 -1.21 12.70 6.20
N PHE A 6 -0.18 12.58 5.38
CA PHE A 6 0.02 11.40 4.54
C PHE A 6 0.28 10.14 5.37
N GLN A 7 1.09 10.25 6.42
CA GLN A 7 1.33 9.15 7.36
C GLN A 7 0.01 8.64 7.96
N GLU A 8 -0.91 9.54 8.31
CA GLU A 8 -2.22 9.13 8.80
C GLU A 8 -3.14 8.54 7.72
N THR A 9 -3.05 8.99 6.46
CA THR A 9 -3.86 8.36 5.39
C THR A 9 -3.38 6.95 5.08
N VAL A 10 -2.07 6.66 5.17
CA VAL A 10 -1.54 5.28 5.09
C VAL A 10 -2.07 4.41 6.24
N ALA A 11 -2.04 4.93 7.47
CA ALA A 11 -2.53 4.20 8.64
C ALA A 11 -4.05 3.94 8.56
N ALA A 12 -4.83 4.95 8.18
CA ALA A 12 -6.27 4.84 7.98
C ALA A 12 -6.62 3.79 6.91
N PHE A 13 -5.87 3.76 5.80
CA PHE A 13 -6.07 2.76 4.75
C PHE A 13 -5.85 1.32 5.25
N CYS A 14 -4.86 1.12 6.11
CA CYS A 14 -4.63 -0.18 6.77
C CYS A 14 -5.84 -0.58 7.65
N GLU A 15 -6.38 0.35 8.42
CA GLU A 15 -7.55 0.13 9.30
C GLU A 15 -8.83 -0.16 8.51
N GLU A 16 -9.06 0.55 7.41
CA GLU A 16 -10.18 0.29 6.49
C GLU A 16 -10.08 -1.11 5.88
N THR A 17 -8.87 -1.51 5.48
CA THR A 17 -8.60 -2.86 4.97
C THR A 17 -8.80 -3.92 6.06
N ALA A 18 -8.41 -3.63 7.30
CA ALA A 18 -8.66 -4.49 8.45
C ALA A 18 -10.17 -4.67 8.70
N ALA A 19 -10.94 -3.59 8.64
CA ALA A 19 -12.39 -3.62 8.76
C ALA A 19 -13.03 -4.47 7.65
N TRP A 20 -12.57 -4.33 6.41
CA TRP A 20 -13.00 -5.20 5.31
C TRP A 20 -12.70 -6.68 5.59
N ARG A 21 -11.51 -7.01 6.13
CA ARG A 21 -11.15 -8.38 6.51
C ARG A 21 -12.03 -8.95 7.62
N ARG A 22 -12.41 -8.14 8.62
CA ARG A 22 -13.36 -8.58 9.65
C ARG A 22 -14.73 -8.93 9.06
N ARG A 23 -15.26 -8.10 8.16
CA ARG A 23 -16.50 -8.42 7.42
C ARG A 23 -16.38 -9.72 6.62
N LYS A 24 -15.24 -9.92 5.94
CA LYS A 24 -14.97 -11.17 5.22
C LYS A 24 -14.92 -12.39 6.13
N ALA A 25 -14.41 -12.27 7.36
CA ALA A 25 -14.48 -13.36 8.32
C ALA A 25 -15.94 -13.74 8.63
N GLU A 26 -16.83 -12.76 8.81
CA GLU A 26 -18.26 -13.02 9.06
C GLU A 26 -18.93 -13.69 7.86
N GLU A 27 -18.60 -13.30 6.63
CA GLU A 27 -19.14 -13.86 5.39
C GLU A 27 -18.69 -15.31 5.11
N TYR A 28 -17.46 -15.69 5.48
CA TYR A 28 -16.84 -16.96 5.13
C TYR A 28 -16.61 -17.91 6.32
N ASP A 29 -17.65 -18.16 7.12
CA ASP A 29 -17.62 -19.09 8.27
C ASP A 29 -16.45 -18.84 9.25
N ARG A 30 -16.16 -17.57 9.52
CA ARG A 30 -15.12 -17.13 10.46
C ARG A 30 -13.74 -17.70 10.16
N ASP A 31 -13.36 -17.77 8.88
CA ASP A 31 -12.00 -18.12 8.47
C ASP A 31 -10.97 -17.31 9.28
N ALA A 32 -10.25 -18.01 10.17
CA ALA A 32 -9.31 -17.42 11.11
C ALA A 32 -8.19 -16.63 10.40
N ARG A 33 -7.93 -16.89 9.11
CA ARG A 33 -6.98 -16.11 8.31
C ARG A 33 -7.43 -14.66 8.15
N ASN A 34 -8.73 -14.41 7.95
CA ASN A 34 -9.26 -13.07 7.81
C ASN A 34 -9.08 -12.26 9.10
N LEU A 35 -9.38 -12.85 10.26
CA LEU A 35 -9.19 -12.18 11.55
C LEU A 35 -7.71 -11.93 11.88
N ARG A 36 -6.82 -12.87 11.54
CA ARG A 36 -5.37 -12.66 11.68
C ARG A 36 -4.87 -11.53 10.78
N THR A 37 -5.27 -11.50 9.52
CA THR A 37 -4.92 -10.39 8.61
C THR A 37 -5.45 -9.07 9.13
N ALA A 38 -6.69 -9.01 9.63
CA ALA A 38 -7.24 -7.80 10.23
C ALA A 38 -6.37 -7.30 11.41
N GLY A 39 -6.04 -8.18 12.36
CA GLY A 39 -5.17 -7.81 13.48
C GLY A 39 -3.76 -7.42 13.05
N ALA A 40 -3.23 -8.03 11.99
CA ALA A 40 -1.95 -7.64 11.41
C ALA A 40 -1.98 -6.25 10.76
N LEU A 41 -3.07 -5.90 10.09
CA LEU A 41 -3.26 -4.59 9.49
C LEU A 41 -3.43 -3.50 10.56
N ASP A 42 -4.08 -3.80 11.69
CA ASP A 42 -4.10 -2.88 12.85
C ASP A 42 -2.68 -2.64 13.39
N GLN A 43 -1.87 -3.71 13.49
CA GLN A 43 -0.47 -3.59 13.90
C GLN A 43 0.34 -2.76 12.90
N LEU A 44 0.09 -2.92 11.59
CA LEU A 44 0.75 -2.15 10.56
C LEU A 44 0.36 -0.66 10.64
N ALA A 45 -0.92 -0.34 10.87
CA ALA A 45 -1.37 1.03 11.07
C ALA A 45 -0.67 1.68 12.28
N ALA A 46 -0.61 0.98 13.42
CA ALA A 46 0.10 1.44 14.60
C ALA A 46 1.61 1.62 14.35
N HIS A 47 2.22 0.67 13.63
CA HIS A 47 3.63 0.75 13.23
C HIS A 47 3.90 1.99 12.39
N VAL A 48 3.11 2.22 11.34
CA VAL A 48 3.20 3.38 10.47
C VAL A 48 3.12 4.68 11.27
N ARG A 49 2.19 4.81 12.21
CA ARG A 49 2.08 6.00 13.09
C ARG A 49 3.29 6.19 14.01
N SER A 50 3.97 5.11 14.39
CA SER A 50 5.14 5.18 15.26
C SER A 50 6.44 5.54 14.54
N LEU A 51 6.45 5.47 13.20
CA LEU A 51 7.63 5.80 12.40
C LEU A 51 7.99 7.27 12.53
N ALA A 52 9.30 7.55 12.44
CA ALA A 52 9.80 8.90 12.42
C ALA A 52 9.25 9.66 11.20
N PRO A 53 9.00 10.97 11.32
CA PRO A 53 8.52 11.77 10.20
C PRO A 53 9.47 11.75 9.00
N ASP A 54 10.74 11.41 9.15
CA ASP A 54 11.72 11.31 8.06
C ASP A 54 12.01 9.86 7.63
N ASP A 55 11.19 8.88 8.04
CA ASP A 55 11.32 7.49 7.58
C ASP A 55 11.32 7.44 6.04
N ALA A 56 12.38 6.85 5.48
CA ALA A 56 12.62 6.83 4.05
C ALA A 56 11.50 6.13 3.27
N ARG A 57 10.83 5.14 3.87
CA ARG A 57 9.75 4.37 3.23
C ARG A 57 8.47 5.21 3.13
N LEU A 58 8.16 6.00 4.16
CA LEU A 58 7.04 6.95 4.10
C LEU A 58 7.27 8.04 3.06
N ILE A 59 8.49 8.55 2.96
CA ILE A 59 8.86 9.52 1.92
C ILE A 59 8.73 8.88 0.52
N ALA A 60 9.17 7.64 0.36
CA ALA A 60 9.07 6.92 -0.91
C ALA A 60 7.60 6.66 -1.30
N LEU A 61 6.78 6.15 -0.37
CA LEU A 61 5.35 5.94 -0.59
C LEU A 61 4.62 7.25 -0.92
N HIS A 62 4.97 8.36 -0.26
CA HIS A 62 4.37 9.66 -0.57
C HIS A 62 4.67 10.06 -2.01
N ARG A 63 5.91 9.90 -2.45
CA ARG A 63 6.29 10.19 -3.84
C ARG A 63 5.58 9.27 -4.85
N LEU A 64 5.40 8.00 -4.52
CA LEU A 64 4.99 6.96 -5.46
C LEU A 64 3.48 6.74 -5.54
N ALA A 65 2.78 6.86 -4.41
CA ALA A 65 1.40 6.40 -4.22
C ALA A 65 0.50 7.46 -3.55
N ALA A 66 0.91 8.74 -3.52
CA ALA A 66 0.06 9.81 -3.05
C ALA A 66 -0.59 10.60 -4.17
N THR A 67 -1.83 11.02 -3.94
CA THR A 67 -2.44 12.15 -4.66
C THR A 67 -2.64 13.28 -3.65
N GLY A 68 -1.79 14.30 -3.72
CA GLY A 68 -1.73 15.33 -2.68
C GLY A 68 -1.21 14.74 -1.37
N ASP A 69 -2.07 14.70 -0.35
CA ASP A 69 -1.77 14.14 0.98
C ASP A 69 -2.43 12.78 1.23
N ASP A 70 -3.19 12.27 0.26
CA ASP A 70 -3.97 11.05 0.41
C ASP A 70 -3.21 9.86 -0.18
N PHE A 71 -3.07 8.79 0.61
CA PHE A 71 -2.55 7.53 0.15
C PHE A 71 -3.56 6.81 -0.75
N LEU A 72 -3.26 6.76 -2.04
CA LEU A 72 -4.07 6.15 -3.08
C LEU A 72 -3.19 5.16 -3.85
N PRO A 73 -2.90 3.98 -3.26
CA PRO A 73 -2.09 2.97 -3.89
C PRO A 73 -2.76 2.40 -5.15
N ASP A 74 -1.94 2.01 -6.12
CA ASP A 74 -2.41 1.28 -7.31
C ASP A 74 -2.59 -0.22 -6.99
N GLN A 75 -2.99 -0.99 -8.01
CA GLN A 75 -3.53 -2.33 -7.88
C GLN A 75 -2.60 -3.31 -7.17
N ARG A 76 -1.27 -3.23 -7.36
CA ARG A 76 -0.35 -4.20 -6.73
C ARG A 76 -0.26 -3.99 -5.23
N VAL A 77 -0.05 -2.74 -4.81
CA VAL A 77 -0.01 -2.39 -3.39
C VAL A 77 -1.37 -2.70 -2.73
N LEU A 78 -2.48 -2.33 -3.37
CA LEU A 78 -3.84 -2.66 -2.90
C LEU A 78 -4.02 -4.18 -2.70
N TYR A 79 -3.62 -4.97 -3.71
CA TYR A 79 -3.75 -6.42 -3.69
C TYR A 79 -2.92 -7.07 -2.58
N GLU A 80 -1.66 -6.63 -2.43
CA GLU A 80 -0.74 -7.19 -1.46
C GLU A 80 -1.13 -6.80 -0.03
N LEU A 81 -1.52 -5.54 0.21
CA LEU A 81 -2.05 -5.07 1.48
C LEU A 81 -3.27 -5.90 1.91
N GLY A 82 -4.17 -6.18 0.97
CA GLY A 82 -5.31 -7.04 1.21
C GLY A 82 -4.91 -8.43 1.72
N ARG A 83 -3.76 -8.97 1.31
CA ARG A 83 -3.29 -10.34 1.64
C ARG A 83 -2.23 -10.39 2.74
N PHE A 84 -1.92 -9.27 3.38
CA PHE A 84 -0.91 -9.22 4.44
C PHE A 84 -1.15 -10.31 5.50
N ARG A 85 -0.15 -11.16 5.73
CA ARG A 85 -0.22 -12.30 6.66
C ARG A 85 -1.37 -13.30 6.45
N PHE A 86 -2.03 -13.27 5.29
CA PHE A 86 -3.13 -14.19 4.99
C PHE A 86 -2.60 -15.60 4.70
N HIS A 87 -1.52 -15.69 3.89
CA HIS A 87 -0.83 -16.95 3.57
C HIS A 87 0.47 -17.14 4.36
N HIS A 88 1.16 -16.05 4.67
CA HIS A 88 2.46 -16.00 5.34
C HIS A 88 2.36 -15.25 6.67
N PRO A 89 1.80 -15.86 7.74
CA PRO A 89 1.55 -15.19 9.01
C PRO A 89 2.82 -14.62 9.68
N GLU A 90 3.99 -15.10 9.29
CA GLU A 90 5.31 -14.71 9.80
C GLU A 90 5.88 -13.42 9.21
N THR A 91 5.30 -12.84 8.15
CA THR A 91 5.84 -11.64 7.50
C THR A 91 5.97 -10.48 8.49
N GLY A 92 7.16 -9.90 8.62
CA GLY A 92 7.44 -8.77 9.52
C GLY A 92 6.79 -7.46 9.04
N LEU A 93 6.51 -6.53 9.97
CA LEU A 93 5.91 -5.23 9.64
C LEU A 93 6.84 -4.40 8.75
N ASP A 94 8.13 -4.32 9.11
CA ASP A 94 9.12 -3.57 8.32
C ASP A 94 9.33 -4.16 6.94
N ALA A 95 9.55 -5.48 6.86
CA ALA A 95 9.72 -6.18 5.59
C ALA A 95 8.51 -5.98 4.66
N PHE A 96 7.30 -5.95 5.23
CA PHE A 96 6.10 -5.70 4.45
C PHE A 96 6.01 -4.26 3.95
N LEU A 97 6.40 -3.29 4.78
CA LEU A 97 6.47 -1.89 4.38
C LEU A 97 7.50 -1.66 3.26
N ASP A 98 8.63 -2.37 3.28
CA ASP A 98 9.60 -2.39 2.18
C ASP A 98 8.97 -2.95 0.90
N THR A 99 8.25 -4.08 0.99
CA THR A 99 7.50 -4.64 -0.15
C THR A 99 6.48 -3.66 -0.73
N MET A 100 5.78 -2.89 0.10
CA MET A 100 4.84 -1.87 -0.41
C MET A 100 5.56 -0.79 -1.24
N VAL A 101 6.76 -0.38 -0.83
CA VAL A 101 7.58 0.57 -1.61
C VAL A 101 7.97 -0.05 -2.95
N GLU A 102 8.49 -1.28 -2.94
CA GLU A 102 8.89 -2.00 -4.16
C GLU A 102 7.73 -2.15 -5.16
N LEU A 103 6.54 -2.49 -4.68
CA LEU A 103 5.35 -2.61 -5.51
C LEU A 103 4.91 -1.26 -6.08
N ALA A 104 4.94 -0.19 -5.27
CA ALA A 104 4.61 1.15 -5.73
C ALA A 104 5.60 1.68 -6.78
N GLU A 105 6.88 1.32 -6.67
CA GLU A 105 7.88 1.62 -7.70
C GLU A 105 7.58 0.89 -9.01
N ALA A 106 7.19 -0.38 -8.94
CA ALA A 106 6.84 -1.18 -10.10
C ALA A 106 5.60 -0.63 -10.83
N ASP A 107 4.56 -0.22 -10.09
CA ASP A 107 3.33 0.37 -10.66
C ASP A 107 3.66 1.65 -11.47
N ARG A 108 4.51 2.53 -10.91
CA ARG A 108 4.93 3.76 -11.61
C ARG A 108 5.82 3.50 -12.82
N GLY A 109 6.67 2.48 -12.73
CA GLY A 109 7.52 2.05 -13.85
C GLY A 109 6.72 1.58 -15.06
N GLU A 110 5.53 1.03 -14.86
CA GLU A 110 4.62 0.60 -15.93
C GLU A 110 3.82 1.76 -16.52
N MET A 111 3.34 2.71 -15.70
CA MET A 111 2.76 3.97 -16.20
C MET A 111 3.72 4.74 -17.11
N GLY A 112 5.02 4.76 -16.79
CA GLY A 112 6.06 5.38 -17.63
C GLY A 112 6.39 4.61 -18.93
N ARG A 113 6.01 3.34 -19.03
CA ARG A 113 6.25 2.48 -20.22
C ARG A 113 5.05 2.37 -21.16
N PHE A 114 3.88 2.85 -20.76
CA PHE A 114 2.73 3.04 -21.66
C PHE A 114 2.91 4.21 -22.64
N GLY A 115 4.01 4.96 -22.56
CA GLY A 115 4.55 5.81 -23.63
C GLY A 115 5.57 5.08 -24.50
N GLY A 116 5.31 3.82 -24.86
CA GLY A 116 6.16 3.07 -25.80
C GLY A 116 6.43 3.91 -27.05
N ARG A 117 7.63 3.77 -27.63
CA ARG A 117 8.11 4.54 -28.80
C ARG A 117 6.99 4.66 -29.83
N LEU A 118 6.33 5.82 -29.90
CA LEU A 118 5.33 6.09 -30.93
C LEU A 118 6.04 5.95 -32.28
N PRO A 119 5.40 5.35 -33.30
CA PRO A 119 5.90 5.41 -34.66
C PRO A 119 6.23 6.87 -35.02
N VAL A 120 7.31 7.08 -35.76
CA VAL A 120 7.67 8.43 -36.25
C VAL A 120 6.46 9.04 -36.98
N GLY A 121 5.91 10.14 -36.44
CA GLY A 121 4.80 10.88 -37.04
C GLY A 121 3.52 11.02 -36.21
N ASP A 122 3.40 10.33 -35.06
CA ASP A 122 2.19 10.37 -34.22
C ASP A 122 2.42 10.98 -32.82
N ASP A 123 3.32 11.96 -32.68
CA ASP A 123 3.42 12.75 -31.45
C ASP A 123 2.37 13.89 -31.47
N PRO A 124 1.38 13.92 -30.55
CA PRO A 124 0.40 14.99 -30.48
C PRO A 124 0.93 16.29 -29.84
N TRP A 125 2.22 16.36 -29.52
CA TRP A 125 2.86 17.52 -28.89
C TRP A 125 4.04 18.11 -29.67
N GLU A 126 4.26 17.71 -30.93
CA GLU A 126 5.04 18.51 -31.90
C GLU A 126 4.19 19.55 -32.64
#